data_AF-A0A0D3I973-F1
#
_entry.id   AF-A0A0D3I973-F1
#
_cell.length_a   1.000
_cell.length_b   1.000
_cell.length_c   1.000
_cell.angle_alpha   90.00
_cell.angle_beta   90.00
_cell.angle_gamma   90.00
#
_symmetry.space_group_name_H-M   'P 1'
#
loop_
_entity.id
_entity.type
_entity.pdbx_description
1 polymer ?
#
loop_
_entity_poly.entity_id
_entity_poly.type
_entity_poly.pdbx_seq_one_letter_code
_entity_poly.pdbx_strand_id
1 'polypeptide(L)'
;MQSSDAALLAARRARFAREARNPPPVPVKTMAWAGGQVTTSDPSKALAKLLARKAKAGEALTADQQRALQALTAGPALADRSAAAANQRAASVHQPRVKVEKLGRSQEAASAEQQARRRRLERKIRDCEALERRAAAGEKLEINQRSKLERKAQWQRELADAGGQAAR
;
A
#
# COMPACT_ATOMS: atom_id res chain seq x y z
N MET A 1 7.59 27.74 -56.18
CA MET A 1 8.45 27.48 -55.01
C MET A 1 7.74 26.68 -53.89
N GLN A 2 6.68 25.89 -54.17
CA GLN A 2 5.94 25.14 -53.12
C GLN A 2 6.36 23.66 -52.99
N SER A 3 7.20 23.15 -53.90
CA SER A 3 7.63 21.75 -53.92
C SER A 3 8.67 21.39 -52.86
N SER A 4 9.45 22.36 -52.38
CA SER A 4 10.53 22.17 -51.39
C SER A 4 10.00 21.90 -49.98
N ASP A 5 8.91 22.55 -49.58
CA ASP A 5 8.36 22.42 -48.22
C ASP A 5 7.64 21.09 -48.03
N ALA A 6 6.91 20.63 -49.05
CA ALA A 6 6.29 19.31 -49.06
C ALA A 6 7.35 18.20 -48.97
N ALA A 7 8.48 18.35 -49.67
CA ALA A 7 9.60 17.42 -49.61
C ALA A 7 10.26 17.41 -48.22
N LEU A 8 10.43 18.57 -47.58
CA LEU A 8 10.96 18.67 -46.21
C LEU A 8 10.04 18.01 -45.17
N LEU A 9 8.72 18.21 -45.30
CA LEU A 9 7.74 17.56 -44.42
C LEU A 9 7.72 16.04 -44.61
N ALA A 10 7.83 15.56 -45.84
CA ALA A 10 7.93 14.13 -46.15
C ALA A 10 9.22 13.53 -45.55
N ALA A 11 10.36 14.19 -45.72
CA ALA A 11 11.63 13.76 -45.15
C ALA A 11 11.59 13.71 -43.61
N ARG A 12 10.95 14.71 -42.98
CA ARG A 12 10.75 14.77 -41.53
C ARG A 12 9.84 13.64 -41.03
N ARG A 13 8.73 13.37 -41.73
CA ARG A 13 7.83 12.24 -41.40
C ARG A 13 8.54 10.89 -41.52
N ALA A 14 9.33 10.69 -42.58
CA ALA A 14 10.11 9.46 -42.75
C ALA A 14 11.16 9.28 -41.62
N ARG A 15 11.80 10.37 -41.18
CA ARG A 15 12.75 10.33 -40.07
C ARG A 15 12.07 9.93 -38.75
N PHE A 16 10.94 10.56 -38.42
CA PHE A 16 10.20 10.22 -37.20
C PHE A 16 9.64 8.79 -37.22
N ALA A 17 9.18 8.31 -38.38
CA ALA A 17 8.74 6.92 -38.52
C ALA A 17 9.87 5.91 -38.29
N ARG A 18 11.11 6.27 -38.67
CA ARG A 18 12.32 5.45 -38.41
C ARG A 18 12.72 5.47 -36.94
N GLU A 19 12.71 6.65 -36.31
CA GLU A 19 13.05 6.82 -34.89
C GLU A 19 12.01 6.15 -33.96
N ALA A 20 10.75 6.09 -34.38
CA ALA A 20 9.69 5.43 -33.62
C ALA A 20 9.82 3.90 -33.53
N ARG A 21 10.57 3.25 -34.44
CA ARG A 21 10.78 1.78 -34.41
C ARG A 21 11.70 1.35 -33.26
N ASN A 22 12.65 2.19 -32.89
CA ASN A 22 13.59 1.95 -31.79
C ASN A 22 13.60 3.17 -30.88
N PRO A 23 12.53 3.39 -30.09
CA PRO A 23 12.51 4.50 -29.15
C PRO A 23 13.67 4.32 -28.16
N PRO A 24 14.34 5.41 -27.76
CA PRO A 24 15.34 5.32 -26.70
C PRO A 24 14.69 4.69 -25.46
N PRO A 25 15.39 3.81 -24.74
CA PRO A 25 14.82 3.16 -23.56
C PRO A 25 14.36 4.25 -22.59
N VAL A 26 13.10 4.19 -22.19
CA VAL A 26 12.57 5.08 -21.17
C VAL A 26 13.40 4.87 -19.89
N PRO A 27 13.85 5.94 -19.22
CA PRO A 27 14.59 5.81 -17.98
C PRO A 27 13.67 5.13 -16.96
N VAL A 28 13.96 3.86 -16.65
CA VAL A 28 13.31 3.15 -15.56
C VAL A 28 13.76 3.82 -14.28
N LYS A 29 12.82 4.20 -13.42
CA LYS A 29 13.08 4.84 -12.14
C LYS A 29 13.64 3.79 -11.16
N THR A 30 14.84 3.28 -11.41
CA THR A 30 15.63 2.56 -10.43
C THR A 30 16.02 3.58 -9.38
N MET A 31 15.34 3.57 -8.23
CA MET A 31 15.74 4.45 -7.15
C MET A 31 17.13 4.03 -6.67
N ALA A 32 18.11 4.91 -6.86
CA ALA A 32 19.48 4.76 -6.36
C ALA A 32 19.56 5.10 -4.85
N TRP A 33 18.72 4.47 -4.02
CA TRP A 33 19.04 4.32 -2.61
C TRP A 33 19.60 2.92 -2.40
N ALA A 34 20.56 2.78 -1.49
CA ALA A 34 21.33 1.55 -1.26
C ALA A 34 20.52 0.34 -0.72
N GLY A 35 19.21 0.30 -0.94
CA GLY A 35 18.33 -0.76 -0.42
C GLY A 35 17.04 -0.95 -1.19
N GLY A 36 16.98 -0.65 -2.50
CA GLY A 36 15.83 -0.97 -3.36
C GLY A 36 15.19 -2.32 -3.01
N GLN A 37 13.86 -2.45 -3.20
CA GLN A 37 13.01 -3.54 -2.65
C GLN A 37 13.81 -4.78 -2.24
N VAL A 38 13.97 -4.97 -0.93
CA VAL A 38 14.70 -6.12 -0.38
C VAL A 38 13.89 -7.39 -0.64
N THR A 39 14.00 -7.92 -1.86
CA THR A 39 13.66 -9.30 -2.16
C THR A 39 14.77 -10.15 -1.59
N THR A 40 14.75 -10.37 -0.27
CA THR A 40 15.62 -11.38 0.30
C THR A 40 15.14 -12.71 -0.23
N SER A 41 15.98 -13.35 -1.05
CA SER A 41 15.70 -14.65 -1.67
C SER A 41 15.38 -15.75 -0.64
N ASP A 42 15.73 -15.50 0.63
CA ASP A 42 15.51 -16.39 1.77
C ASP A 42 15.21 -15.59 3.05
N PRO A 43 13.92 -15.39 3.41
CA PRO A 43 13.51 -14.67 4.60
C PRO A 43 14.05 -15.27 5.91
N SER A 44 14.23 -16.58 5.97
CA SER A 44 14.71 -17.29 7.16
C SER A 44 16.18 -16.95 7.45
N LYS A 45 17.02 -16.91 6.42
CA LYS A 45 18.42 -16.46 6.56
C LYS A 45 18.52 -15.00 6.97
N ALA A 46 17.62 -14.14 6.48
CA ALA A 46 17.57 -12.73 6.87
C ALA A 46 17.28 -12.57 8.36
N LEU A 47 16.28 -13.31 8.85
CA LEU A 47 15.89 -13.33 10.26
C LEU A 47 17.02 -13.84 11.15
N ALA A 48 17.69 -14.93 10.77
CA ALA A 48 18.83 -15.47 11.52
C ALA A 48 19.98 -14.44 11.65
N LYS A 49 20.32 -13.73 10.56
CA LYS A 49 21.34 -12.67 10.58
C LYS A 49 20.97 -11.50 11.49
N LEU A 50 19.69 -11.11 11.49
CA LEU A 50 19.20 -10.04 12.36
C LEU A 50 19.36 -10.43 13.84
N LEU A 51 18.93 -11.64 14.21
CA LEU A 51 19.01 -12.13 15.58
C LEU A 51 20.46 -12.25 16.07
N ALA A 52 21.36 -12.76 15.22
CA ALA A 52 22.79 -12.85 15.53
C ALA A 52 23.42 -11.46 15.77
N ARG A 53 23.04 -10.45 14.97
CA ARG A 53 23.50 -9.07 15.16
C ARG A 53 23.02 -8.48 16.48
N LYS A 54 21.73 -8.66 16.81
CA LYS A 54 21.17 -8.14 18.08
C LYS A 54 21.81 -8.81 19.30
N ALA A 55 22.04 -10.12 19.23
CA ALA A 55 22.77 -10.85 20.28
C ALA A 55 24.20 -10.32 20.46
N LYS A 56 24.92 -10.07 19.36
CA LYS A 56 26.27 -9.48 19.41
C LYS A 56 26.29 -8.05 19.96
N ALA A 57 25.25 -7.27 19.68
CA ALA A 57 25.09 -5.91 20.20
C ALA A 57 24.60 -5.87 21.66
N GLY A 58 24.28 -7.02 22.27
CA GLY A 58 23.72 -7.07 23.62
C GLY A 58 22.30 -6.49 23.74
N GLU A 59 21.59 -6.34 22.61
CA GLU A 59 20.24 -5.79 22.59
C GLU A 59 19.22 -6.81 23.10
N ALA A 60 18.27 -6.36 23.91
CA ALA A 60 17.15 -7.19 24.35
C ALA A 60 16.33 -7.67 23.13
N LEU A 61 16.18 -8.99 23.04
CA LEU A 61 15.29 -9.61 22.06
C LEU A 61 13.85 -9.51 22.56
N THR A 62 12.92 -9.17 21.65
CA THR A 62 11.49 -9.22 21.95
C THR A 62 11.04 -10.68 22.12
N ALA A 63 9.90 -10.91 22.78
CA ALA A 63 9.36 -12.26 23.00
C ALA A 63 9.23 -13.06 21.68
N ASP A 64 8.82 -12.41 20.59
CA ASP A 64 8.70 -13.02 19.28
C ASP A 64 10.06 -13.40 18.67
N GLN A 65 11.07 -12.55 18.85
CA GLN A 65 12.43 -12.80 18.41
C GLN A 65 13.08 -13.93 19.20
N GLN A 66 12.80 -14.05 20.49
CA GLN A 66 13.24 -15.16 21.33
C GLN A 66 12.60 -16.48 20.90
N ARG A 67 11.30 -16.49 20.60
CA ARG A 67 10.61 -17.67 20.05
C ARG A 67 11.19 -18.10 18.70
N ALA A 68 11.45 -17.15 17.81
CA ALA A 68 12.07 -17.43 16.53
C ALA A 68 13.50 -17.97 16.68
N LEU A 69 14.29 -17.44 17.61
CA LEU A 69 15.63 -17.94 17.91
C LEU A 69 15.58 -19.39 18.41
N GLN A 70 14.66 -19.69 19.34
CA GLN A 70 14.45 -21.05 19.85
C GLN A 70 14.09 -22.03 18.73
N ALA A 71 13.19 -21.64 17.82
CA ALA A 71 12.80 -22.46 16.67
C ALA A 71 13.97 -22.73 15.71
N LEU A 72 14.90 -21.79 15.55
CA LEU A 72 16.11 -21.97 14.73
C LEU A 72 17.15 -22.87 15.42
N THR A 73 17.31 -22.76 16.74
CA THR A 73 18.29 -23.54 17.51
C THR A 73 17.85 -24.97 17.79
N ALA A 74 16.54 -25.21 17.88
CA ALA A 74 15.99 -26.48 18.34
C ALA A 74 15.95 -27.58 17.27
N GLY A 75 16.47 -27.32 16.06
CA GLY A 75 16.49 -28.26 14.95
C GLY A 75 15.08 -28.58 14.39
N PRO A 76 15.00 -29.27 13.24
CA PRO A 76 13.74 -29.49 12.52
C PRO A 76 12.66 -30.20 13.37
N ALA A 77 13.08 -31.02 14.35
CA ALA A 77 12.16 -31.79 15.20
C ALA A 77 11.32 -30.95 16.19
N LEU A 78 11.74 -29.72 16.52
CA LEU A 78 10.97 -28.79 17.35
C LEU A 78 10.36 -27.64 16.53
N ALA A 79 10.95 -27.32 15.39
CA ALA A 79 10.35 -26.42 14.41
C ALA A 79 9.00 -26.97 13.91
N ASP A 80 8.89 -28.28 13.67
CA ASP A 80 7.62 -28.91 13.27
C ASP A 80 6.56 -28.89 14.37
N ARG A 81 6.95 -28.97 15.65
CA ARG A 81 6.00 -28.87 16.77
C ARG A 81 5.55 -27.45 17.04
N SER A 82 6.42 -26.45 16.83
CA SER A 82 6.06 -25.04 16.90
C SER A 82 5.24 -24.60 15.68
N ALA A 83 5.59 -25.09 14.49
CA ALA A 83 4.80 -24.89 13.27
C ALA A 83 3.45 -25.61 13.36
N ALA A 84 3.39 -26.81 13.97
CA ALA A 84 2.14 -27.51 14.26
C ALA A 84 1.33 -26.81 15.36
N ALA A 85 1.92 -26.20 16.37
CA ALA A 85 1.20 -25.42 17.39
C ALA A 85 0.71 -24.06 16.86
N ALA A 86 1.48 -23.41 15.99
CA ALA A 86 1.07 -22.24 15.24
C ALA A 86 -0.03 -22.59 14.21
N ASN A 87 0.09 -23.74 13.54
CA ASN A 87 -0.96 -24.29 12.67
C ASN A 87 -2.15 -24.82 13.46
N GLN A 88 -2.03 -25.25 14.72
CA GLN A 88 -3.17 -25.65 15.55
C GLN A 88 -3.91 -24.46 16.14
N ARG A 89 -3.23 -23.33 16.40
CA ARG A 89 -3.91 -22.04 16.62
C ARG A 89 -4.57 -21.50 15.34
N ALA A 90 -4.02 -21.80 14.16
CA ALA A 90 -4.69 -21.54 12.89
C ALA A 90 -5.79 -22.57 12.55
N ALA A 91 -5.69 -23.81 13.03
CA ALA A 91 -6.60 -24.93 12.72
C ALA A 91 -7.71 -25.11 13.76
N SER A 92 -7.60 -24.51 14.96
CA SER A 92 -8.73 -24.35 15.89
C SER A 92 -9.82 -23.42 15.33
N VAL A 93 -9.55 -22.74 14.21
CA VAL A 93 -10.55 -21.97 13.45
C VAL A 93 -11.23 -22.83 12.38
N HIS A 94 -10.76 -24.06 12.12
CA HIS A 94 -11.33 -24.95 11.12
C HIS A 94 -12.31 -25.93 11.77
N GLN A 95 -13.48 -25.41 12.15
CA GLN A 95 -14.67 -26.25 12.11
C GLN A 95 -14.95 -26.63 10.66
N PRO A 96 -15.47 -27.84 10.37
CA PRO A 96 -15.85 -28.22 9.02
C PRO A 96 -17.04 -27.33 8.59
N ARG A 97 -16.72 -26.20 7.94
CA ARG A 97 -17.73 -25.31 7.39
C ARG A 97 -18.35 -26.01 6.18
N VAL A 98 -19.49 -26.62 6.44
CA VAL A 98 -20.56 -26.87 5.47
C VAL A 98 -20.60 -25.68 4.52
N LYS A 99 -20.60 -25.94 3.21
CA LYS A 99 -20.41 -25.00 2.09
C LYS A 99 -21.36 -23.78 2.13
N VAL A 100 -21.07 -22.82 3.00
CA VAL A 100 -21.79 -21.53 3.13
C VAL A 100 -20.79 -20.35 3.21
N GLU A 101 -19.50 -20.59 2.96
CA GLU A 101 -18.44 -19.59 3.23
C GLU A 101 -18.24 -18.49 2.17
N LYS A 102 -18.70 -18.68 0.93
CA LYS A 102 -18.37 -17.74 -0.16
C LYS A 102 -19.11 -16.39 -0.05
N LEU A 103 -20.22 -16.30 0.68
CA LEU A 103 -20.98 -15.05 0.83
C LEU A 103 -20.52 -14.21 2.03
N GLY A 104 -20.22 -14.84 3.17
CA GLY A 104 -19.84 -14.12 4.40
C GLY A 104 -18.48 -13.41 4.31
N ARG A 105 -17.47 -14.03 3.68
CA ARG A 105 -16.14 -13.43 3.54
C ARG A 105 -16.13 -12.21 2.61
N SER A 106 -17.02 -12.20 1.62
CA SER A 106 -17.23 -11.05 0.73
C SER A 106 -17.95 -9.90 1.44
N GLN A 107 -18.90 -10.21 2.34
CA GLN A 107 -19.61 -9.20 3.14
C GLN A 107 -18.71 -8.54 4.19
N GLU A 108 -17.86 -9.32 4.88
CA GLU A 108 -16.90 -8.78 5.85
C GLU A 108 -15.84 -7.89 5.19
N ALA A 109 -15.33 -8.28 4.02
CA ALA A 109 -14.39 -7.48 3.26
C ALA A 109 -15.03 -6.17 2.74
N ALA A 110 -16.27 -6.24 2.24
CA ALA A 110 -17.03 -5.07 1.80
C ALA A 110 -17.32 -4.10 2.97
N SER A 111 -17.67 -4.63 4.15
CA SER A 111 -17.88 -3.84 5.37
C SER A 111 -16.58 -3.16 5.84
N ALA A 112 -15.45 -3.86 5.80
CA ALA A 112 -14.14 -3.29 6.14
C ALA A 112 -13.73 -2.17 5.16
N GLU A 113 -13.98 -2.36 3.85
CA GLU A 113 -13.71 -1.35 2.84
C GLU A 113 -14.61 -0.10 3.00
N GLN A 114 -15.90 -0.29 3.29
CA GLN A 114 -16.83 0.78 3.61
C GLN A 114 -16.39 1.58 4.85
N GLN A 115 -15.97 0.90 5.92
CA GLN A 115 -15.45 1.55 7.12
C GLN A 115 -14.15 2.32 6.84
N ALA A 116 -13.25 1.76 6.03
CA ALA A 116 -12.03 2.44 5.63
C ALA A 116 -12.32 3.70 4.79
N ARG A 117 -13.29 3.62 3.86
CA ARG A 117 -13.76 4.76 3.08
C ARG A 117 -14.34 5.86 3.98
N ARG A 118 -15.17 5.49 4.97
CA ARG A 118 -15.75 6.42 5.96
C ARG A 118 -14.66 7.18 6.73
N ARG A 119 -13.67 6.48 7.28
CA ARG A 119 -12.54 7.09 8.02
C ARG A 119 -11.72 8.04 7.15
N ARG A 120 -11.54 7.74 5.86
CA ARG A 120 -10.83 8.61 4.91
C ARG A 120 -11.61 9.90 4.65
N LEU A 121 -12.93 9.81 4.47
CA LEU A 121 -13.79 10.98 4.27
C LEU A 121 -13.83 11.86 5.51
N GLU A 122 -13.99 11.28 6.70
CA GLU A 122 -13.92 12.00 7.98
C GLU A 122 -12.61 12.77 8.15
N ARG A 123 -11.47 12.15 7.80
CA ARG A 123 -10.16 12.84 7.85
C ARG A 123 -10.13 14.05 6.91
N LYS A 124 -10.59 13.91 5.67
CA LYS A 124 -10.62 15.01 4.70
C LYS A 124 -11.51 16.17 5.17
N ILE A 125 -12.66 15.87 5.78
CA ILE A 125 -13.56 16.88 6.33
C ILE A 125 -12.88 17.61 7.50
N ARG A 126 -12.22 16.88 8.40
CA ARG A 126 -11.47 17.47 9.52
C ARG A 126 -10.34 18.38 9.04
N ASP A 127 -9.62 17.99 7.98
CA ASP A 127 -8.59 18.83 7.38
C ASP A 127 -9.20 20.14 6.82
N CYS A 128 -10.38 20.06 6.20
CA CYS A 128 -11.11 21.25 5.76
C CYS A 128 -11.57 22.14 6.92
N GLU A 129 -12.08 21.57 8.01
CA GLU A 129 -12.44 22.34 9.21
C GLU A 129 -11.23 23.05 9.81
N ALA A 130 -10.05 22.42 9.79
CA ALA A 130 -8.81 23.06 10.21
C ALA A 130 -8.43 24.24 9.30
N LEU A 131 -8.60 24.09 7.98
CA LEU A 131 -8.39 25.18 7.02
C LEU A 131 -9.40 26.33 7.20
N GLU A 132 -10.66 26.03 7.52
CA GLU A 132 -11.67 27.04 7.84
C GLU A 132 -11.32 27.81 9.12
N ARG A 133 -10.84 27.13 10.17
CA ARG A 133 -10.36 27.79 11.39
C ARG A 133 -9.18 28.71 11.11
N ARG A 134 -8.24 28.29 10.26
CA ARG A 134 -7.10 29.12 9.83
C ARG A 134 -7.55 30.33 9.02
N ALA A 135 -8.50 30.16 8.10
CA ALA A 135 -9.10 31.27 7.38
C ALA A 135 -9.85 32.25 8.31
N ALA A 136 -10.59 31.72 9.29
CA ALA A 136 -11.29 32.52 10.30
C ALA A 136 -10.31 33.28 11.21
N ALA A 137 -9.13 32.72 11.46
CA ALA A 137 -8.02 33.41 12.14
C ALA A 137 -7.32 34.48 11.28
N GLY A 138 -7.80 34.72 10.05
CA GLY A 138 -7.27 35.74 9.14
C GLY A 138 -6.10 35.27 8.27
N GLU A 139 -5.78 33.98 8.27
CA GLU A 139 -4.69 33.44 7.45
C GLU A 139 -5.10 33.36 5.96
N LYS A 140 -4.25 33.86 5.07
CA LYS A 140 -4.49 33.79 3.63
C LYS A 140 -4.30 32.36 3.13
N LEU A 141 -5.41 31.67 2.88
CA LEU A 141 -5.40 30.35 2.27
C LEU A 141 -4.91 30.40 0.81
N GLU A 142 -4.02 29.47 0.46
CA GLU A 142 -3.56 29.25 -0.91
C GLU A 142 -4.69 28.72 -1.80
N ILE A 143 -4.56 28.91 -3.13
CA ILE A 143 -5.55 28.47 -4.13
C ILE A 143 -5.89 26.98 -3.96
N ASN A 144 -4.88 26.13 -3.78
CA ASN A 144 -5.06 24.70 -3.57
C ASN A 144 -5.85 24.35 -2.29
N GLN A 145 -5.77 25.17 -1.25
CA GLN A 145 -6.49 24.98 0.01
C GLN A 145 -7.95 25.42 -0.14
N ARG A 146 -8.20 26.53 -0.85
CA ARG A 146 -9.56 26.98 -1.20
C ARG A 146 -10.30 25.95 -2.04
N SER A 147 -9.65 25.39 -3.07
CA SER A 147 -10.24 24.31 -3.88
C SER A 147 -10.53 23.04 -3.09
N LYS A 148 -9.85 22.78 -1.96
CA LYS A 148 -10.20 21.68 -1.04
C LYS A 148 -11.45 21.99 -0.22
N LEU A 149 -11.62 23.24 0.21
CA LEU A 149 -12.83 23.69 0.93
C LEU A 149 -14.08 23.61 0.06
N GLU A 150 -13.98 23.95 -1.23
CA GLU A 150 -15.09 23.80 -2.19
C GLU A 150 -15.58 22.35 -2.30
N ARG A 151 -14.66 21.39 -2.19
CA ARG A 151 -14.95 19.94 -2.23
C ARG A 151 -15.43 19.37 -0.90
N LYS A 152 -15.39 20.16 0.20
CA LYS A 152 -15.85 19.71 1.53
C LYS A 152 -17.31 19.26 1.50
N ALA A 153 -18.18 20.03 0.84
CA ALA A 153 -19.61 19.72 0.72
C ALA A 153 -19.84 18.39 0.00
N GLN A 154 -19.04 18.08 -1.02
CA GLN A 154 -19.08 16.79 -1.71
C GLN A 154 -18.70 15.64 -0.76
N TRP A 155 -17.61 15.78 0.00
CA TRP A 155 -17.18 14.74 0.94
C TRP A 155 -18.15 14.52 2.10
N GLN A 156 -18.85 15.57 2.55
CA GLN A 156 -19.93 15.46 3.55
C GLN A 156 -21.13 14.66 3.00
N ARG A 157 -21.53 14.90 1.74
CA ARG A 157 -22.57 14.11 1.08
C ARG A 157 -22.15 12.65 0.90
N GLU A 158 -20.94 12.41 0.42
CA GLU A 158 -20.41 11.03 0.29
C GLU A 158 -20.32 10.30 1.64
N LEU A 159 -20.05 11.01 2.73
CA LEU A 159 -20.03 10.43 4.08
C LEU A 159 -21.44 10.07 4.55
N ALA A 160 -22.43 10.92 4.28
CA ALA A 160 -23.83 10.66 4.59
C ALA A 160 -24.36 9.46 3.79
N ASP A 161 -24.05 9.38 2.49
CA ASP A 161 -24.42 8.27 1.62
C ASP A 161 -23.77 6.95 2.07
N ALA A 162 -22.49 7.01 2.46
CA ALA A 162 -21.77 5.85 3.01
C ALA A 162 -22.32 5.39 4.37
N GLY A 163 -22.91 6.30 5.17
CA GLY A 163 -23.60 5.97 6.42
C GLY A 163 -25.01 5.40 6.21
N GLY A 164 -25.74 5.90 5.21
CA GLY A 164 -27.10 5.44 4.88
C GLY A 164 -27.15 4.04 4.25
N GLN A 165 -26.08 3.61 3.57
CA GLN A 165 -25.98 2.26 2.99
C GLN A 165 -25.75 1.15 4.03
N ALA A 166 -25.41 1.48 5.29
CA ALA A 166 -25.25 0.50 6.37
C ALA A 166 -26.56 0.23 7.16
N ALA A 167 -27.62 0.99 6.89
CA ALA A 167 -28.90 0.94 7.63
C ALA A 167 -30.09 0.39 6.81
N ARG A 168 -29.83 -0.22 5.66
CA ARG A 168 -30.81 -0.95 4.84
C ARG A 168 -30.37 -2.40 4.67
#